data_AF-A0AA46S3E1-F1
#
_entry.id   AF-A0AA46S3E1-F1
#
_cell.length_a   1.000
_cell.length_b   1.000
_cell.length_c   1.000
_cell.angle_alpha   90.00
_cell.angle_beta   90.00
_cell.angle_gamma   90.00
#
_symmetry.space_group_name_H-M   'P 1'
#
loop_
_entity.id
_entity.type
_entity.pdbx_description
1 polymer ?
#
loop_
_entity_poly.entity_id
_entity_poly.type
_entity_poly.pdbx_seq_one_letter_code
_entity_poly.pdbx_strand_id
1 'polypeptide(L)'
;MQNDQYINQDTIKLYRNLGGKYASVLYQLKNKAIEENEKIVKIGGDILNSFTDNFGIYGMAVHIELDIPKKDILYYADIFDYGIMESEEFIVLNQSKNGLIEIPTDKIFKSFDSYNEYEWNLKNYTNSPYYYCNFSLNTEVEFGKYHYKRKDTSKENFICNFMKKRNKCYEL
;
A
#
# COMPACT_ATOMS: atom_id res chain seq x y z
N MET A 1 -21.47 -20.39 12.03
CA MET A 1 -22.30 -19.34 12.64
C MET A 1 -22.55 -18.31 11.56
N GLN A 2 -23.81 -17.98 11.26
CA GLN A 2 -24.13 -16.92 10.30
C GLN A 2 -23.67 -15.61 10.95
N ASN A 3 -22.76 -14.88 10.31
CA ASN A 3 -22.13 -13.72 10.91
C ASN A 3 -23.13 -12.55 10.91
N ASP A 4 -23.97 -12.48 11.96
CA ASP A 4 -25.08 -11.52 12.10
C ASP A 4 -24.61 -10.05 12.16
N GLN A 5 -23.30 -9.82 12.32
CA GLN A 5 -22.67 -8.52 12.44
C GLN A 5 -23.08 -7.54 11.33
N TYR A 6 -23.30 -8.05 10.10
CA TYR A 6 -23.55 -7.19 8.96
C TYR A 6 -25.01 -7.16 8.52
N ILE A 7 -25.91 -8.03 9.02
CA ILE A 7 -27.23 -8.29 8.43
C ILE A 7 -28.06 -7.02 8.15
N ASN A 8 -28.05 -6.04 9.05
CA ASN A 8 -28.88 -4.83 8.96
C ASN A 8 -28.21 -3.61 8.31
N GLN A 9 -27.04 -3.78 7.68
CA GLN A 9 -26.29 -2.67 7.06
C GLN A 9 -26.41 -2.68 5.54
N ASP A 10 -26.48 -1.53 4.88
CA ASP A 10 -26.45 -1.45 3.40
C ASP A 10 -25.01 -1.43 2.85
N THR A 11 -24.10 -0.90 3.67
CA THR A 11 -22.67 -0.81 3.39
C THR A 11 -21.88 -1.45 4.53
N ILE A 12 -20.71 -1.98 4.23
CA ILE A 12 -19.74 -2.48 5.21
C ILE A 12 -18.50 -1.60 5.13
N LYS A 13 -18.05 -1.11 6.28
CA LYS A 13 -16.78 -0.38 6.37
C LYS A 13 -15.63 -1.38 6.24
N LEU A 14 -14.87 -1.24 5.16
CA LEU A 14 -13.79 -2.15 4.80
C LEU A 14 -12.48 -1.39 4.56
N TYR A 15 -11.39 -2.09 4.78
CA TYR A 15 -10.02 -1.63 4.75
C TYR A 15 -9.24 -2.30 3.64
N ARG A 16 -8.41 -1.52 2.93
CA ARG A 16 -7.37 -2.07 2.05
C ARG A 16 -6.01 -1.60 2.51
N ASN A 17 -5.20 -2.55 2.95
CA ASN A 17 -3.87 -2.32 3.51
C ASN A 17 -2.80 -2.46 2.42
N LEU A 18 -1.97 -1.43 2.23
CA LEU A 18 -0.96 -1.35 1.18
C LEU A 18 0.43 -1.17 1.78
N GLY A 19 1.38 -1.98 1.31
CA GLY A 19 2.78 -1.95 1.71
C GLY A 19 3.73 -1.51 0.59
N GLY A 20 4.97 -1.19 0.98
CA GLY A 20 6.08 -0.92 0.07
C GLY A 20 5.78 0.15 -0.97
N LYS A 21 6.06 -0.17 -2.24
CA LYS A 21 5.95 0.77 -3.36
C LYS A 21 4.52 1.28 -3.62
N TYR A 22 3.50 0.44 -3.39
CA TYR A 22 2.11 0.81 -3.64
C TYR A 22 1.60 1.82 -2.62
N ALA A 23 2.00 1.63 -1.35
CA ALA A 23 1.74 2.59 -0.27
C ALA A 23 2.37 3.96 -0.58
N SER A 24 3.64 3.95 -1.02
CA SER A 24 4.36 5.17 -1.37
C SER A 24 3.67 5.94 -2.48
N VAL A 25 3.27 5.26 -3.55
CA VAL A 25 2.59 5.89 -4.69
C VAL A 25 1.24 6.44 -4.30
N LEU A 26 0.40 5.65 -3.61
CA LEU A 26 -0.92 6.13 -3.21
C LEU A 26 -0.81 7.37 -2.32
N TYR A 27 0.13 7.37 -1.37
CA TYR A 27 0.29 8.48 -0.45
C TYR A 27 0.89 9.72 -1.14
N GLN A 28 1.84 9.55 -2.06
CA GLN A 28 2.35 10.66 -2.88
C GLN A 28 1.23 11.25 -3.77
N LEU A 29 0.40 10.41 -4.38
CA LEU A 29 -0.76 10.86 -5.15
C LEU A 29 -1.77 11.61 -4.27
N LYS A 30 -2.03 11.12 -3.06
CA LYS A 30 -2.88 11.80 -2.07
C LYS A 30 -2.33 13.20 -1.75
N ASN A 31 -1.05 13.31 -1.39
CA ASN A 31 -0.43 14.59 -1.04
C ASN A 31 -0.54 15.57 -2.20
N LYS A 32 -0.16 15.13 -3.41
CA LYS A 32 -0.25 15.96 -4.60
C LYS A 32 -1.70 16.36 -4.88
N ALA A 33 -2.70 15.48 -4.69
CA ALA A 33 -4.12 15.79 -4.88
C ALA A 33 -4.58 16.90 -3.95
N ILE A 34 -4.18 16.82 -2.67
CA ILE A 34 -4.48 17.86 -1.69
C ILE A 34 -3.83 19.20 -2.10
N GLU A 35 -2.58 19.19 -2.60
CA GLU A 35 -1.88 20.39 -3.05
C GLU A 35 -2.60 21.11 -4.21
N GLU A 36 -3.22 20.39 -5.14
CA GLU A 36 -4.00 20.99 -6.25
C GLU A 36 -5.51 21.13 -5.93
N ASN A 37 -5.91 20.95 -4.67
CA ASN A 37 -7.31 21.00 -4.18
C ASN A 37 -8.25 19.93 -4.76
N GLU A 38 -7.70 18.79 -5.18
CA GLU A 38 -8.48 17.62 -5.57
C GLU A 38 -8.88 16.76 -4.37
N LYS A 39 -10.11 16.24 -4.42
CA LYS A 39 -10.69 15.42 -3.33
C LYS A 39 -10.62 13.93 -3.60
N ILE A 40 -10.25 13.53 -4.82
CA ILE A 40 -10.30 12.14 -5.26
C ILE A 40 -8.96 11.76 -5.89
N VAL A 41 -8.44 10.61 -5.47
CA VAL A 41 -7.36 9.88 -6.16
C VAL A 41 -7.98 8.68 -6.85
N LYS A 42 -7.56 8.38 -8.08
CA LYS A 42 -8.02 7.19 -8.81
C LYS A 42 -6.90 6.16 -8.83
N ILE A 43 -7.21 4.90 -8.53
CA ILE A 43 -6.26 3.80 -8.73
C ILE A 43 -6.85 2.76 -9.67
N GLY A 44 -6.02 2.23 -10.57
CA GLY A 44 -6.39 1.02 -11.32
C GLY A 44 -6.44 -0.14 -10.35
N GLY A 45 -7.60 -0.80 -10.29
CA GLY A 45 -7.81 -2.00 -9.51
C GLY A 45 -8.15 -3.17 -10.42
N ASP A 46 -7.98 -4.38 -9.89
CA ASP A 46 -8.49 -5.58 -10.54
C ASP A 46 -10.02 -5.59 -10.51
N ILE A 47 -10.63 -6.52 -11.25
CA ILE A 47 -12.08 -6.75 -11.18
C ILE A 47 -12.44 -7.22 -9.77
N LEU A 48 -11.61 -8.08 -9.17
CA LEU A 48 -11.78 -8.59 -7.82
C LEU A 48 -10.70 -8.00 -6.91
N ASN A 49 -11.11 -7.41 -5.81
CA ASN A 49 -10.19 -6.76 -4.86
C ASN A 49 -10.40 -7.32 -3.46
N SER A 50 -9.27 -7.51 -2.79
CA SER A 50 -9.20 -7.93 -1.41
C SER A 50 -9.33 -6.75 -0.46
N PHE A 51 -10.22 -6.90 0.51
CA PHE A 51 -10.44 -5.99 1.62
C PHE A 51 -10.54 -6.77 2.93
N THR A 52 -10.52 -6.08 4.07
CA THR A 52 -10.75 -6.67 5.39
C THR A 52 -11.60 -5.72 6.23
N ASP A 53 -12.35 -6.21 7.21
CA ASP A 53 -13.01 -5.39 8.23
C ASP A 53 -12.09 -5.10 9.44
N ASN A 54 -10.90 -5.70 9.45
CA ASN A 54 -9.90 -5.57 10.49
C ASN A 54 -8.71 -4.72 10.04
N PHE A 55 -8.68 -3.45 10.43
CA PHE A 55 -7.59 -2.53 10.06
C PHE A 55 -6.20 -3.02 10.52
N GLY A 56 -6.14 -3.79 11.62
CA GLY A 56 -4.90 -4.26 12.24
C GLY A 56 -4.29 -5.46 11.51
N ILE A 57 -5.07 -6.11 10.65
CA ILE A 57 -4.62 -7.26 9.87
C ILE A 57 -3.72 -6.81 8.72
N TYR A 58 -2.63 -7.56 8.53
CA TYR A 58 -1.54 -7.25 7.60
C TYR A 58 -0.70 -6.00 7.88
N GLY A 59 -0.93 -5.21 8.94
CA GLY A 59 0.05 -4.23 9.46
C GLY A 59 0.80 -3.39 8.42
N MET A 60 0.12 -2.91 7.37
CA MET A 60 0.78 -2.26 6.23
C MET A 60 0.92 -0.74 6.41
N ALA A 61 1.81 -0.12 5.62
CA ALA A 61 2.22 1.28 5.77
C ALA A 61 1.12 2.32 5.54
N VAL A 62 0.22 2.04 4.61
CA VAL A 62 -0.92 2.91 4.26
C VAL A 62 -2.16 2.05 4.20
N HIS A 63 -3.28 2.58 4.66
CA HIS A 63 -4.58 1.94 4.50
C HIS A 63 -5.60 2.87 3.88
N ILE A 64 -6.56 2.27 3.18
CA ILE A 64 -7.74 2.94 2.62
C ILE A 64 -8.95 2.49 3.44
N GLU A 65 -9.79 3.41 3.87
CA GLU A 65 -11.12 3.13 4.45
C GLU A 65 -12.24 3.41 3.45
N LEU A 66 -13.06 2.42 3.11
CA LEU A 66 -14.22 2.60 2.24
C LEU A 66 -15.48 2.00 2.86
N ASP A 67 -16.59 2.70 2.71
CA ASP A 67 -17.93 2.14 2.93
C ASP A 67 -18.36 1.42 1.65
N ILE A 68 -18.20 0.09 1.63
CA ILE A 68 -18.46 -0.74 0.46
C ILE A 68 -19.92 -1.23 0.47
N PRO A 69 -20.71 -0.98 -0.58
CA PRO A 69 -22.06 -1.54 -0.68
C PRO A 69 -22.04 -3.06 -0.64
N LYS A 70 -22.91 -3.68 0.17
CA LYS A 70 -22.98 -5.16 0.25
C LYS A 70 -23.18 -5.85 -1.08
N LYS A 71 -23.93 -5.21 -1.99
CA LYS A 71 -24.18 -5.72 -3.36
C LYS A 71 -22.90 -5.90 -4.19
N ASP A 72 -21.82 -5.24 -3.79
CA ASP A 72 -20.52 -5.29 -4.47
C ASP A 72 -19.57 -6.29 -3.78
N ILE A 73 -20.01 -6.96 -2.70
CA ILE A 73 -19.24 -8.00 -1.99
C ILE A 73 -19.68 -9.36 -2.53
N LEU A 74 -18.71 -10.11 -3.09
CA LEU A 74 -18.96 -11.44 -3.63
C LEU A 74 -18.95 -12.51 -2.53
N TYR A 75 -17.98 -12.44 -1.62
CA TYR A 75 -17.88 -13.34 -0.48
C TYR A 75 -16.90 -12.84 0.60
N TYR A 76 -16.95 -13.51 1.75
CA TYR A 76 -16.12 -13.25 2.94
C TYR A 76 -15.44 -14.55 3.39
N ALA A 77 -14.19 -14.49 3.86
CA ALA A 77 -13.34 -15.64 4.20
C ALA A 77 -14.04 -16.73 5.02
N ASP A 78 -14.86 -16.33 6.00
CA ASP A 78 -15.51 -17.27 6.93
C ASP A 78 -16.56 -18.18 6.27
N ILE A 79 -16.89 -17.99 4.98
CA ILE A 79 -17.71 -18.95 4.23
C ILE A 79 -16.91 -20.13 3.65
N PHE A 80 -15.58 -20.08 3.66
CA PHE A 80 -14.72 -21.16 3.17
C PHE A 80 -13.97 -21.87 4.30
N ASP A 81 -13.60 -23.13 4.05
CA ASP A 81 -12.70 -23.85 4.95
C ASP A 81 -11.33 -23.15 5.02
N TYR A 82 -10.73 -23.20 6.22
CA TYR A 82 -9.44 -22.58 6.49
C TYR A 82 -8.36 -23.02 5.48
N GLY A 83 -7.68 -22.05 4.87
CA GLY A 83 -6.59 -22.28 3.91
C GLY A 83 -6.98 -22.16 2.42
N ILE A 84 -8.26 -21.97 2.10
CA ILE A 84 -8.71 -21.64 0.73
C ILE A 84 -8.51 -20.16 0.43
N MET A 85 -8.71 -19.30 1.44
CA MET A 85 -8.46 -17.87 1.38
C MET A 85 -7.72 -17.42 2.64
N GLU A 86 -7.03 -16.29 2.58
CA GLU A 86 -6.48 -15.72 3.80
C GLU A 86 -7.62 -15.30 4.75
N SER A 87 -7.40 -15.46 6.05
CA SER A 87 -8.44 -15.19 7.06
C SER A 87 -8.85 -13.72 7.06
N GLU A 88 -10.13 -13.44 7.36
CA GLU A 88 -10.67 -12.08 7.53
C GLU A 88 -10.65 -11.21 6.25
N GLU A 89 -10.72 -11.86 5.07
CA GLU A 89 -10.72 -11.22 3.76
C GLU A 89 -12.13 -11.15 3.14
N PHE A 90 -12.47 -9.99 2.58
CA PHE A 90 -13.65 -9.73 1.77
C PHE A 90 -13.23 -9.56 0.31
N ILE A 91 -13.88 -10.29 -0.59
CA ILE A 91 -13.69 -10.11 -2.03
C ILE A 91 -14.76 -9.17 -2.57
N VAL A 92 -14.30 -8.02 -3.03
CA VAL A 92 -15.13 -6.92 -3.52
C VAL A 92 -14.98 -6.78 -5.03
N LEU A 93 -16.11 -6.70 -5.72
CA LEU A 93 -16.19 -6.46 -7.15
C LEU A 93 -16.02 -4.97 -7.45
N ASN A 94 -15.02 -4.64 -8.26
CA ASN A 94 -14.89 -3.32 -8.85
C ASN A 94 -15.88 -3.17 -10.01
N GLN A 95 -17.00 -2.48 -9.77
CA GLN A 95 -18.03 -2.21 -10.77
C GLN A 95 -17.65 -1.14 -11.80
N SER A 96 -16.46 -0.54 -11.65
CA SER A 96 -16.04 0.56 -12.51
C SER A 96 -15.72 0.09 -13.93
N LYS A 97 -16.45 0.65 -14.91
CA LYS A 97 -16.31 0.28 -16.34
C LYS A 97 -14.91 0.55 -16.92
N ASN A 98 -14.17 1.48 -16.32
CA ASN A 98 -12.82 1.83 -16.74
C ASN A 98 -11.74 1.17 -15.86
N GLY A 99 -12.12 0.28 -14.93
CA GLY A 99 -11.21 -0.39 -14.02
C GLY A 99 -10.64 0.52 -12.92
N LEU A 100 -11.14 1.74 -12.77
CA LEU A 100 -10.64 2.71 -11.80
C LEU A 100 -11.48 2.72 -10.53
N ILE A 101 -10.81 2.57 -9.39
CA ILE A 101 -11.37 2.79 -8.06
C ILE A 101 -11.12 4.25 -7.69
N GLU A 102 -12.19 4.98 -7.42
CA GLU A 102 -12.12 6.36 -6.94
C GLU A 102 -12.05 6.35 -5.41
N ILE A 103 -11.00 6.96 -4.86
CA ILE A 103 -10.74 6.97 -3.43
C ILE A 103 -10.69 8.43 -2.96
N PRO A 104 -11.58 8.83 -2.02
CA PRO A 104 -11.50 10.14 -1.41
C PRO A 104 -10.15 10.34 -0.67
N THR A 105 -9.55 11.52 -0.79
CA THR A 105 -8.23 11.80 -0.18
C THR A 105 -8.26 11.73 1.34
N ASP A 106 -9.39 12.05 1.96
CA ASP A 106 -9.65 11.94 3.41
C ASP A 106 -9.88 10.50 3.89
N LYS A 107 -9.85 9.51 2.98
CA LYS A 107 -9.98 8.08 3.27
C LYS A 107 -8.68 7.29 3.11
N ILE A 108 -7.57 7.98 2.85
CA ILE A 108 -6.23 7.40 2.71
C ILE A 108 -5.39 7.80 3.92
N PHE A 109 -4.87 6.85 4.67
CA PHE A 109 -4.18 7.12 5.94
C PHE A 109 -2.82 6.43 6.02
N LYS A 110 -1.86 7.08 6.70
CA LYS A 110 -0.68 6.36 7.18
C LYS A 110 -1.11 5.50 8.36
N SER A 111 -0.66 4.26 8.39
CA SER A 111 -0.88 3.38 9.55
C SER A 111 0.10 3.67 10.70
N PHE A 112 1.21 4.35 10.42
CA PHE A 112 2.19 4.79 11.40
C PHE A 112 2.84 6.11 10.98
N ASP A 113 3.01 7.04 11.91
CA ASP A 113 3.55 8.39 11.66
C ASP A 113 4.98 8.38 11.11
N SER A 114 5.75 7.34 11.43
CA SER A 114 7.12 7.16 10.98
C SER A 114 7.25 6.74 9.52
N TYR A 115 6.15 6.39 8.84
CA TYR A 115 6.19 5.97 7.46
C TYR A 115 6.63 7.13 6.55
N ASN A 116 7.68 6.88 5.76
CA ASN A 116 8.19 7.81 4.76
C ASN A 116 7.79 7.36 3.36
N GLU A 117 6.81 8.05 2.78
CA GLU A 117 6.31 7.79 1.43
C GLU A 117 7.38 7.95 0.34
N TYR A 118 8.45 8.72 0.61
CA TYR A 118 9.56 8.96 -0.32
C TYR A 118 10.64 7.87 -0.28
N GLU A 119 10.45 6.78 0.50
CA GLU A 119 11.30 5.59 0.40
C GLU A 119 11.28 5.00 -1.01
N TRP A 120 10.16 5.15 -1.73
CA TRP A 120 10.03 4.78 -3.14
C TRP A 120 9.68 6.01 -3.95
N ASN A 121 10.48 6.32 -4.96
CA ASN A 121 10.20 7.45 -5.84
C ASN A 121 9.50 6.98 -7.10
N LEU A 122 8.45 7.72 -7.50
CA LEU A 122 7.87 7.64 -8.83
C LEU A 122 8.89 8.19 -9.84
N LYS A 123 9.46 7.33 -10.69
CA LYS A 123 10.22 7.79 -11.85
C LYS A 123 9.29 7.80 -13.08
N ASN A 124 9.39 8.86 -13.89
CA ASN A 124 8.71 9.02 -15.19
C ASN A 124 7.17 9.20 -15.17
N TYR A 125 6.53 9.45 -14.02
CA TYR A 125 5.08 9.74 -13.95
C TYR A 125 4.75 11.23 -14.19
N THR A 126 5.37 11.86 -15.19
CA THR A 126 5.29 13.31 -15.40
C THR A 126 4.13 13.77 -16.29
N ASN A 127 3.42 12.85 -16.96
CA ASN A 127 2.47 13.22 -18.03
C ASN A 127 1.01 12.76 -17.80
N SER A 128 0.65 12.24 -16.62
CA SER A 128 -0.76 11.98 -16.32
C SER A 128 -1.45 13.27 -15.86
N PRO A 129 -2.51 13.75 -16.54
CA PRO A 129 -3.32 14.87 -16.08
C PRO A 129 -4.21 14.51 -14.89
N TYR A 130 -4.17 13.25 -14.42
CA TYR A 130 -4.95 12.74 -13.30
C TYR A 130 -4.05 12.25 -12.17
N TYR A 131 -4.55 12.37 -10.93
CA TYR A 131 -4.07 11.65 -9.75
C TYR A 131 -4.36 10.16 -9.85
N TYR A 132 -3.61 9.52 -10.72
CA TYR A 132 -3.87 8.17 -11.17
C TYR A 132 -2.64 7.29 -10.94
N CYS A 133 -2.87 6.01 -10.68
CA CYS A 133 -1.88 4.97 -10.90
C CYS A 133 -2.60 3.67 -11.22
N ASN A 134 -2.24 3.01 -12.33
CA ASN A 134 -2.76 1.68 -12.62
C ASN A 134 -1.89 0.63 -11.92
N PHE A 135 -2.39 -0.09 -10.91
CA PHE A 135 -1.58 -1.14 -10.29
C PHE A 135 -1.56 -2.45 -11.09
N SER A 136 -2.56 -2.67 -11.95
CA SER A 136 -2.75 -3.91 -12.73
C SER A 136 -2.11 -3.89 -14.13
N LEU A 137 -1.83 -2.72 -14.71
CA LEU A 137 -1.28 -2.56 -16.07
C LEU A 137 0.02 -1.75 -16.16
N ASN A 138 0.59 -1.24 -15.06
CA ASN A 138 1.76 -0.36 -15.16
C ASN A 138 3.05 -1.10 -15.51
N THR A 139 3.39 -1.11 -16.81
CA THR A 139 4.74 -1.33 -17.33
C THR A 139 5.58 -0.05 -17.35
N GLU A 140 4.99 1.13 -17.10
CA GLU A 140 5.63 2.44 -17.27
C GLU A 140 6.06 3.13 -15.97
N VAL A 141 5.61 2.65 -14.81
CA VAL A 141 6.05 3.19 -13.51
C VAL A 141 7.29 2.44 -13.06
N GLU A 142 8.45 3.08 -13.23
CA GLU A 142 9.71 2.59 -12.68
C GLU A 142 9.81 2.93 -11.18
N PHE A 143 10.07 1.89 -10.38
CA PHE A 143 10.24 2.00 -8.94
C PHE A 143 11.73 1.91 -8.58
N GLY A 144 12.23 2.92 -7.87
CA GLY A 144 13.54 2.85 -7.22
C GLY A 144 13.39 2.91 -5.71
N LYS A 145 14.00 1.97 -4.99
CA LYS A 145 14.15 2.07 -3.54
C LYS A 145 15.19 3.15 -3.23
N TYR A 146 14.80 4.18 -2.52
CA TYR A 146 15.71 5.23 -2.08
C TYR A 146 16.52 4.72 -0.90
N HIS A 147 17.74 4.26 -1.17
CA HIS A 147 18.70 4.03 -0.10
C HIS A 147 19.14 5.38 0.44
N TYR A 148 18.61 5.78 1.61
CA TYR A 148 19.32 6.75 2.42
C TYR A 148 20.73 6.19 2.61
N LYS A 149 21.75 6.83 2.01
CA LYS A 149 23.10 6.71 2.53
C LYS A 149 22.99 7.24 3.95
N ARG A 150 22.82 6.33 4.92
CA ARG A 150 23.10 6.64 6.32
C ARG A 150 24.48 7.29 6.25
N LYS A 151 24.56 8.58 6.59
CA LYS A 151 25.85 9.15 6.98
C LYS A 151 26.28 8.27 8.13
N ASP A 152 27.23 7.39 7.86
CA ASP A 152 27.86 6.58 8.87
C ASP A 152 28.53 7.57 9.82
N THR A 153 27.87 7.90 10.92
CA THR A 153 28.44 8.73 11.97
C THR A 153 29.36 7.91 12.87
N SER A 154 29.60 6.64 12.55
CA SER A 154 30.76 5.93 13.07
C SER A 154 32.00 6.50 12.36
N LYS A 155 32.68 7.44 13.03
CA LYS A 155 34.12 7.60 12.80
C LYS A 155 34.73 6.21 13.07
N GLU A 156 34.98 5.43 12.02
CA GLU A 156 35.84 4.25 12.12
C GLU A 156 37.17 4.74 12.71
N ASN A 157 37.38 4.46 13.99
CA ASN A 157 38.59 4.86 14.70
C ASN A 157 39.80 4.27 13.96
N PHE A 158 40.85 5.08 13.79
CA PHE A 158 42.11 4.73 13.12
C PHE A 158 42.67 3.36 13.53
N ILE A 159 42.42 2.96 14.79
CA ILE A 159 42.79 1.67 15.38
C ILE A 159 42.15 0.48 14.63
N CYS A 160 40.89 0.57 14.22
CA CYS A 160 40.20 -0.49 13.47
C CYS A 160 40.80 -0.68 12.06
N ASN A 161 41.17 0.41 11.38
CA ASN A 161 41.85 0.33 10.08
C ASN A 161 43.27 -0.22 10.20
N PHE A 162 43.98 0.10 11.28
CA PHE A 162 45.30 -0.45 11.57
C PHE A 162 45.27 -1.97 11.84
N MET A 163 44.28 -2.45 12.59
CA MET A 163 44.11 -3.87 12.90
C MET A 163 43.72 -4.70 11.65
N LYS A 164 42.83 -4.17 10.79
CA LYS A 164 42.47 -4.82 9.51
C LYS A 164 43.67 -4.95 8.56
N LYS A 165 44.59 -3.97 8.54
CA LYS A 165 45.83 -4.05 7.75
C LYS A 165 46.82 -5.11 8.26
N ARG A 166 46.84 -5.39 9.57
CA ARG A 166 47.73 -6.39 10.17
C ARG A 166 47.24 -7.83 10.03
N ASN A 167 45.93 -8.04 9.92
CA ASN A 167 45.33 -9.37 9.82
C ASN A 167 45.11 -9.84 8.36
N LYS A 168 45.96 -9.44 7.41
CA LYS A 168 46.08 -10.20 6.15
C LYS A 168 46.70 -11.57 6.47
N CYS A 169 45.86 -12.50 6.90
CA CYS A 169 46.16 -13.92 6.80
C CYS A 169 46.32 -14.23 5.31
N TYR A 170 47.51 -14.72 4.96
CA TYR A 170 47.79 -15.28 3.65
C TYR A 170 46.80 -16.43 3.41
N GLU A 171 46.06 -16.35 2.29
CA GLU A 171 45.32 -17.49 1.76
C GLU A 171 46.34 -18.58 1.39
N LEU A 172 46.15 -19.76 1.98
CA LEU A 172 46.63 -21.05 1.46
C LEU A 172 45.40 -21.78 0.89
#